data_AF-A0A4R6IGU5-F1
#
_entry.id   AF-A0A4R6IGU5-F1
#
_cell.length_a   1.000
_cell.length_b   1.000
_cell.length_c   1.000
_cell.angle_alpha   90.00
_cell.angle_beta   90.00
_cell.angle_gamma   90.00
#
_symmetry.space_group_name_H-M   'P 1'
#
loop_
_entity.id
_entity.type
_entity.pdbx_description
1 polymer ?
#
loop_
_entity_poly.entity_id
_entity_poly.type
_entity_poly.pdbx_seq_one_letter_code
_entity_poly.pdbx_strand_id
1 'polypeptide(L)'
;MAGKKKAIIFSSIFLLFLLVGRLYTGIYKDDEFDDSYFFIKNAPAWKWHFYSPRGMSDLKLIDMTVAQQNEQIMYDRYIPNKLFYIPM
;
A
#
# COMPACT_ATOMS: atom_id res chain seq x y z
N MET A 1 -36.16 10.80 17.88
CA MET A 1 -34.88 11.45 17.51
C MET A 1 -33.62 10.69 17.96
N ALA A 2 -33.67 9.81 18.98
CA ALA A 2 -32.48 9.10 19.48
C ALA A 2 -31.88 8.05 18.50
N GLY A 3 -32.71 7.35 17.73
CA GLY A 3 -32.23 6.31 16.77
C GLY A 3 -31.38 6.87 15.62
N LYS A 4 -31.73 8.06 15.10
CA LYS A 4 -30.97 8.72 14.02
C LYS A 4 -29.55 9.11 14.47
N LYS A 5 -29.39 9.57 15.73
CA LYS A 5 -28.08 9.90 16.30
C LYS A 5 -27.17 8.68 16.42
N LYS A 6 -27.71 7.54 16.87
CA LYS A 6 -26.97 6.26 16.94
C LYS A 6 -26.53 5.79 15.54
N ALA A 7 -27.42 5.85 14.56
CA ALA A 7 -27.12 5.47 13.18
C ALA A 7 -25.99 6.34 12.56
N ILE A 8 -26.01 7.65 12.80
CA ILE A 8 -24.95 8.55 12.36
C ILE A 8 -23.61 8.16 13.00
N ILE A 9 -23.58 7.92 14.31
CA ILE A 9 -22.35 7.52 15.03
C ILE A 9 -21.79 6.22 14.46
N PHE A 10 -22.64 5.19 14.28
CA PHE A 10 -22.21 3.92 13.68
C PHE A 10 -21.67 4.12 12.25
N SER A 11 -22.35 4.92 11.43
CA SER A 11 -21.89 5.23 10.08
C SER A 11 -20.55 5.96 10.08
N SER A 12 -20.34 6.90 10.99
CA SER A 12 -19.08 7.64 11.12
C SER A 12 -17.92 6.73 11.53
N ILE A 13 -18.14 5.82 12.49
CA ILE A 13 -17.13 4.84 12.92
C ILE A 13 -16.79 3.88 11.77
N PHE A 14 -17.81 3.40 11.06
CA PHE A 14 -17.61 2.52 9.91
C PHE A 14 -16.81 3.21 8.79
N LEU A 15 -17.13 4.47 8.47
CA LEU A 15 -16.38 5.26 7.50
C LEU A 15 -14.92 5.46 7.93
N LEU A 16 -14.68 5.74 9.22
CA LEU A 16 -13.34 5.87 9.76
C LEU A 16 -12.55 4.57 9.62
N PHE A 17 -13.18 3.43 9.91
CA PHE A 17 -12.56 2.11 9.75
C PHE A 17 -12.17 1.84 8.29
N LEU A 18 -13.06 2.13 7.34
CA LEU A 18 -12.76 1.99 5.91
C LEU A 18 -11.60 2.90 5.48
N LEU A 19 -11.56 4.13 6.00
CA LEU A 19 -10.50 5.09 5.68
C LEU A 19 -9.14 4.64 6.22
N VAL A 20 -9.10 4.13 7.45
CA VAL A 20 -7.89 3.53 8.04
C VAL A 20 -7.47 2.29 7.24
N GLY A 21 -8.42 1.42 6.89
CA GLY A 21 -8.17 0.28 6.02
C GLY A 21 -7.51 0.71 4.70
N ARG A 22 -8.08 1.69 4.00
CA ARG A 22 -7.58 2.23 2.73
C ARG A 22 -6.19 2.87 2.83
N LEU A 23 -5.86 3.45 3.98
CA LEU A 23 -4.55 4.07 4.24
C LEU A 23 -3.45 3.03 4.48
N TYR A 24 -3.78 1.94 5.17
CA TYR A 24 -2.83 0.91 5.59
C TYR A 24 -2.80 -0.30 4.67
N THR A 25 -3.69 -0.43 3.70
CA THR A 25 -3.63 -1.53 2.72
C THR A 25 -3.15 -1.02 1.36
N GLY A 26 -2.68 -1.91 0.50
CA GLY A 26 -2.17 -1.57 -0.82
C GLY A 26 -2.05 -2.80 -1.72
N ILE A 27 -1.78 -2.53 -2.99
CA ILE A 27 -1.48 -3.54 -4.00
C ILE A 27 -0.03 -3.34 -4.45
N TYR A 28 0.74 -4.41 -4.41
CA TYR A 28 2.08 -4.49 -4.95
C TYR A 28 2.03 -5.24 -6.28
N LYS A 29 2.66 -4.70 -7.32
CA LYS A 29 2.82 -5.38 -8.60
C LYS A 29 4.23 -5.94 -8.71
N ASP A 30 4.34 -7.24 -8.93
CA ASP A 30 5.62 -7.88 -9.22
C ASP A 30 5.98 -7.67 -10.69
N ASP A 31 7.23 -7.26 -10.93
CA ASP A 31 7.72 -6.97 -12.26
C ASP A 31 8.09 -8.26 -13.02
N GLU A 32 8.27 -9.39 -12.33
CA GLU A 32 8.68 -10.65 -12.95
C GLU A 32 7.51 -11.51 -13.47
N PHE A 33 6.33 -11.37 -12.87
CA PHE A 33 5.16 -12.21 -13.19
C PHE A 33 3.89 -11.43 -13.56
N ASP A 34 3.94 -10.09 -13.62
CA ASP A 34 2.78 -9.19 -13.82
C ASP A 34 1.68 -9.34 -12.73
N ASP A 35 1.96 -10.15 -11.70
CA ASP A 35 1.03 -10.48 -10.64
C ASP A 35 0.85 -9.32 -9.66
N SER A 36 -0.37 -9.18 -9.17
CA SER A 36 -0.76 -8.16 -8.20
C SER A 36 -1.07 -8.78 -6.84
N TYR A 37 -0.33 -8.33 -5.82
CA TYR A 37 -0.37 -8.85 -4.47
C TYR A 37 -0.98 -7.83 -3.51
N PHE A 38 -1.94 -8.26 -2.71
CA PHE A 38 -2.48 -7.42 -1.64
C PHE A 38 -1.57 -7.46 -0.41
N PHE A 39 -1.27 -6.31 0.18
CA PHE A 39 -0.44 -6.22 1.37
C PHE A 39 -0.91 -5.14 2.36
N ILE A 40 -0.43 -5.27 3.60
CA ILE A 40 -0.61 -4.25 4.65
C ILE A 40 0.68 -3.43 4.72
N LYS A 41 0.57 -2.12 4.53
CA LYS A 41 1.67 -1.16 4.59
C LYS A 41 2.19 -1.01 6.02
N ASN A 42 3.49 -0.75 6.13
CA ASN A 42 4.14 -0.39 7.40
C ASN A 42 3.65 0.96 7.98
N ALA A 43 3.20 1.87 7.12
CA ALA A 43 2.78 3.21 7.51
C ALA A 43 1.61 3.67 6.63
N PRO A 44 0.76 4.60 7.11
CA PRO A 44 -0.38 5.08 6.34
C PRO A 44 0.10 5.87 5.12
N ALA A 45 -0.45 5.56 3.94
CA ALA A 45 -0.15 6.25 2.70
C ALA A 45 -1.40 6.36 1.81
N TRP A 46 -1.51 7.48 1.10
CA TRP A 46 -2.57 7.67 0.11
C TRP A 46 -2.38 6.78 -1.12
N LYS A 47 -1.10 6.59 -1.49
CA LYS A 47 -0.68 5.70 -2.57
C LYS A 47 -1.19 4.28 -2.31
N TRP A 48 -1.78 3.67 -3.33
CA TRP A 48 -2.37 2.34 -3.25
C TRP A 48 -1.56 1.29 -4.01
N HIS A 49 -1.07 1.66 -5.19
CA HIS A 49 -0.27 0.80 -6.06
C HIS A 49 1.20 1.06 -5.81
N PHE A 50 1.98 0.01 -5.61
CA PHE A 50 3.42 0.07 -5.41
C PHE A 50 4.06 -0.91 -6.38
N TYR A 51 5.23 -0.56 -6.91
CA TYR A 51 6.09 -1.45 -7.67
C TYR A 51 7.54 -1.14 -7.31
N SER A 52 8.46 -2.06 -7.55
CA SER A 52 9.87 -1.84 -7.28
C SER A 52 10.58 -1.62 -8.61
N PRO A 53 10.92 -0.40 -9.01
CA PRO A 53 11.62 -0.16 -10.28
C PRO A 53 12.92 -0.95 -10.46
N ARG A 54 13.53 -1.41 -9.35
CA ARG A 54 14.71 -2.28 -9.36
C ARG A 54 14.36 -3.76 -9.45
N GLY A 55 13.19 -4.19 -9.00
CA GLY A 55 12.80 -5.59 -8.94
C GLY A 55 13.84 -6.46 -8.20
N MET A 56 14.33 -7.50 -8.88
CA MET A 56 15.45 -8.33 -8.44
C MET A 56 16.81 -7.93 -9.06
N SER A 57 16.89 -6.78 -9.73
CA SER A 57 18.13 -6.28 -10.34
C SER A 57 19.07 -5.66 -9.30
N ASP A 58 20.38 -5.82 -9.50
CA ASP A 58 21.45 -5.19 -8.70
C ASP A 58 21.60 -3.68 -8.91
N LEU A 59 20.61 -3.04 -9.55
CA LEU A 59 20.63 -1.62 -9.88
C LEU A 59 20.73 -0.76 -8.60
N LYS A 60 21.66 0.21 -8.56
CA LYS A 60 21.75 1.12 -7.40
C LYS A 60 20.74 2.24 -7.54
N LEU A 61 20.35 2.85 -6.42
CA LEU A 61 19.48 4.04 -6.41
C LEU A 61 20.01 5.15 -7.32
N ILE A 62 21.32 5.36 -7.34
CA ILE A 62 21.97 6.40 -8.15
C ILE A 62 21.87 6.17 -9.66
N ASP A 63 21.64 4.93 -10.08
CA ASP A 63 21.57 4.54 -11.49
C ASP A 63 20.14 4.71 -12.06
N MET A 64 19.18 5.02 -11.20
CA MET A 64 17.78 5.20 -11.56
C MET A 64 17.45 6.67 -11.88
N THR A 65 16.42 6.88 -12.68
CA THR A 65 15.82 8.21 -12.84
C THR A 65 15.25 8.72 -11.51
N VAL A 66 15.13 10.04 -11.33
CA VAL A 66 14.55 10.64 -10.11
C VAL A 66 13.15 10.09 -9.80
N ALA A 67 12.34 9.83 -10.83
CA ALA A 67 11.02 9.23 -10.67
C ALA A 67 11.08 7.81 -10.11
N GLN A 68 11.98 6.97 -10.63
CA GLN A 68 12.20 5.61 -10.15
C GLN A 68 12.84 5.58 -8.75
N GLN A 69 13.75 6.50 -8.45
CA GLN A 69 14.29 6.64 -7.09
C GLN A 69 13.18 6.92 -6.08
N ASN A 70 12.31 7.88 -6.39
CA ASN A 70 11.17 8.20 -5.54
C ASN A 70 10.24 7.00 -5.36
N GLU A 71 9.95 6.28 -6.43
CA GLU A 71 9.12 5.07 -6.37
C GLU A 71 9.74 4.01 -5.47
N GLN A 72 11.03 3.73 -5.65
CA GLN A 72 11.73 2.73 -4.87
C GLN A 72 11.84 3.13 -3.39
N ILE A 73 12.05 4.41 -3.07
CA ILE A 73 12.03 4.88 -1.69
C ILE A 73 10.65 4.66 -1.06
N MET A 74 9.57 4.89 -1.80
CA MET A 74 8.21 4.61 -1.33
C MET A 74 7.98 3.10 -1.17
N TYR A 75 8.45 2.30 -2.11
CA TYR A 75 8.42 0.85 -2.04
C TYR A 75 9.09 0.34 -0.75
N ASP A 76 10.35 0.71 -0.55
CA ASP A 76 11.18 0.29 0.59
C ASP A 76 10.58 0.76 1.94
N ARG A 77 9.89 1.91 1.94
CA ARG A 77 9.28 2.48 3.16
C ARG A 77 7.98 1.79 3.55
N TYR A 78 7.11 1.53 2.57
CA TYR A 78 5.73 1.14 2.83
C TYR A 78 5.49 -0.36 2.74
N ILE A 79 6.27 -1.11 1.98
CA ILE A 79 6.11 -2.56 1.88
C ILE A 79 6.91 -3.23 3.01
N PRO A 80 6.28 -3.99 3.93
CA PRO A 80 6.99 -4.77 4.94
C PRO A 80 7.87 -5.82 4.29
N ASN A 81 8.98 -6.16 4.95
CA ASN A 81 9.90 -7.24 4.55
C ASN A 81 9.13 -8.44 3.99
N LYS A 82 9.48 -8.82 2.75
CA LYS A 82 8.90 -9.80 1.81
C LYS A 82 8.38 -11.15 2.40
N LEU A 83 7.45 -11.15 3.36
CA LEU A 83 7.03 -12.36 4.11
C LEU A 83 5.54 -12.66 4.12
N PHE A 84 4.68 -11.81 3.54
CA PHE A 84 3.25 -12.10 3.44
C PHE A 84 2.85 -12.28 1.97
N TYR A 85 3.11 -13.48 1.47
CA TYR A 85 2.56 -14.01 0.22
C TYR A 85 1.20 -14.65 0.52
N ILE A 86 0.12 -14.03 0.05
CA ILE A 86 -1.17 -14.69 -0.10
C ILE A 86 -1.42 -14.73 -1.62
N PRO A 87 -1.20 -15.87 -2.27
CA PRO A 87 -1.61 -16.02 -3.65
C PRO A 87 -3.14 -15.95 -3.70
N MET A 88 -3.66 -15.05 -4.53
CA MET A 88 -5.04 -15.14 -5.01
C MET A 88 -5.02 -15.75 -6.40
#